data_AF-A0A5K0WGV4-F1
#
_entry.id   AF-A0A5K0WGV4-F1
#
_cell.length_a   1.000
_cell.length_b   1.000
_cell.length_c   1.000
_cell.angle_alpha   90.00
_cell.angle_beta   90.00
_cell.angle_gamma   90.00
#
_symmetry.space_group_name_H-M   'P 1'
#
loop_
_entity.id
_entity.type
_entity.pdbx_description
1 polymer ?
#
loop_
_entity_poly.entity_id
_entity_poly.type
_entity_poly.pdbx_seq_one_letter_code
_entity_poly.pdbx_strand_id
1 'polypeptide(L)' 'VHLDHKHMGVGGDDSWSPCVHEKYLIPPVPCTFSMRFCLISSSKSCFDIYRSMLPK' A
#
# COMPACT_ATOMS: atom_id res chain seq x y z
N VAL A 1 7.17 8.60 6.33
CA VAL A 1 6.13 7.56 6.13
C VAL A 1 6.04 7.30 4.64
N HIS A 2 6.16 6.06 4.20
CA HIS A 2 6.02 5.65 2.79
C HIS A 2 4.70 4.91 2.62
N LEU A 3 3.95 5.23 1.58
CA LEU A 3 2.61 4.71 1.32
C LEU A 3 2.54 4.31 -0.14
N ASP A 4 2.98 3.09 -0.38
CA ASP A 4 3.15 2.57 -1.73
C ASP A 4 1.97 1.68 -2.09
N HIS A 5 1.47 1.82 -3.32
CA HIS A 5 0.50 0.87 -3.87
C HIS A 5 1.08 -0.55 -3.91
N LYS A 6 2.33 -0.65 -4.37
CA LYS A 6 3.13 -1.88 -4.43
C LYS A 6 4.60 -1.53 -4.21
N HIS A 7 5.34 -2.44 -3.62
CA HIS A 7 6.79 -2.37 -3.47
C HIS A 7 7.38 -3.68 -4.03
N MET A 8 8.44 -3.60 -4.83
CA MET A 8 9.06 -4.80 -5.42
C MET A 8 9.73 -5.65 -4.32
N GLY A 9 9.85 -6.95 -4.56
CA GLY A 9 10.67 -7.81 -3.72
C GLY A 9 12.13 -7.37 -3.71
N VAL A 10 12.84 -7.71 -2.63
CA VAL A 10 14.26 -7.36 -2.46
C VAL A 10 15.17 -8.29 -3.28
N GLY A 11 14.77 -9.56 -3.45
CA GLY A 11 15.63 -10.60 -4.01
C GLY A 11 16.56 -11.18 -2.94
N GLY A 12 17.73 -11.65 -3.35
CA GLY A 12 18.80 -12.15 -2.46
C GLY A 12 19.29 -13.57 -2.76
N ASP A 13 18.87 -14.20 -3.85
CA ASP A 13 19.37 -15.53 -4.22
C ASP A 13 20.86 -15.49 -4.56
N ASP A 14 21.32 -14.37 -5.14
CA ASP A 14 22.71 -13.99 -5.17
C ASP A 14 22.84 -12.46 -5.05
N SER A 15 24.00 -11.98 -4.58
CA SER A 15 24.22 -10.56 -4.29
C SER A 15 24.89 -9.79 -5.43
N TRP A 16 24.94 -10.36 -6.63
CA TRP A 16 25.65 -9.77 -7.78
C TRP A 16 24.89 -9.84 -9.10
N SER A 17 23.66 -10.37 -9.08
CA SER A 17 22.75 -10.43 -10.22
C SER A 17 21.32 -10.06 -9.79
N PRO A 18 20.49 -9.57 -10.73
CA PRO A 18 19.07 -9.35 -10.45
C PRO A 18 18.37 -10.68 -10.16
N CYS A 19 17.90 -10.85 -8.93
CA CYS A 19 17.37 -12.12 -8.43
C CYS A 19 16.00 -12.01 -7.75
N VAL A 20 15.24 -10.94 -8.03
CA VAL A 20 13.85 -10.83 -7.58
C VAL A 20 12.99 -11.78 -8.42
N HIS A 21 12.27 -12.70 -7.78
CA HIS A 21 11.40 -13.63 -8.51
C HIS A 21 10.24 -12.89 -9.18
N GLU A 22 9.82 -13.36 -10.36
CA GLU A 22 8.81 -12.67 -11.21
C GLU A 22 7.52 -12.31 -10.47
N LYS A 23 7.02 -13.21 -9.61
CA LYS A 23 5.80 -12.98 -8.79
C LYS A 23 5.90 -11.79 -7.82
N TYR A 24 7.10 -11.29 -7.56
CA TYR A 24 7.38 -10.15 -6.67
C TYR A 24 7.87 -8.91 -7.43
N LEU A 25 7.90 -8.96 -8.77
CA LEU A 25 8.14 -7.78 -9.60
C LEU A 25 6.86 -6.95 -9.72
N ILE A 26 7.01 -5.62 -9.79
CA ILE A 26 5.92 -4.73 -10.19
C ILE A 26 5.99 -4.59 -11.71
N PRO A 27 4.98 -5.06 -12.47
CA PRO A 27 5.01 -5.00 -13.91
C PRO A 27 4.89 -3.55 -14.41
N PRO A 28 5.52 -3.21 -15.56
CA PRO A 28 5.49 -1.88 -16.16
C PRO A 28 4.17 -1.64 -16.91
N VAL A 29 3.05 -1.68 -16.21
CA VAL A 29 1.70 -1.47 -16.73
C VAL A 29 1.04 -0.26 -16.07
N PRO A 30 0.03 0.39 -16.69
CA PRO A 30 -0.71 1.47 -16.04
C PRO A 30 -1.19 1.07 -14.64
N CYS A 31 -0.97 1.97 -13.70
CA CYS A 31 -1.11 1.70 -12.28
C CYS A 31 -1.91 2.84 -11.65
N THR A 32 -2.95 2.51 -10.89
CA THR A 32 -3.80 3.50 -10.19
C THR A 32 -3.88 3.15 -8.72
N PHE A 33 -3.73 4.16 -7.87
CA PHE A 33 -3.76 4.04 -6.42
C PHE A 33 -4.40 5.28 -5.82
N SER A 34 -5.17 5.09 -4.75
CA SER A 34 -5.80 6.18 -4.02
C SER A 34 -5.82 5.85 -2.54
N MET A 35 -5.61 6.88 -1.73
CA MET A 35 -5.74 6.83 -0.28
C MET A 35 -6.48 8.05 0.20
N ARG A 36 -7.20 7.88 1.32
CA ARG A 36 -7.86 8.98 2.01
C ARG A 36 -7.38 9.03 3.45
N PHE A 37 -6.84 10.18 3.82
CA PHE A 37 -6.49 10.46 5.20
C PHE A 37 -7.66 11.13 5.91
N CYS A 38 -7.86 10.78 7.18
CA CYS A 38 -8.76 11.48 8.07
C CYS A 38 -8.00 11.71 9.38
N LEU A 39 -7.93 12.95 9.83
CA LEU A 39 -7.32 13.26 11.10
C LEU A 39 -8.20 12.69 12.23
N ILE A 40 -7.60 11.91 13.12
CA ILE A 40 -8.28 11.39 14.30
C ILE A 40 -7.85 12.24 15.50
N SER A 41 -8.82 12.93 16.11
CA SER A 41 -8.65 13.58 17.41
C SER A 41 -9.07 12.61 18.52
N SER A 42 -8.57 12.80 19.75
CA SER A 42 -8.92 11.96 20.91
C SER A 42 -10.43 11.78 21.14
N SER A 43 -11.24 12.74 20.69
CA SER A 43 -12.71 12.73 20.78
C SER A 43 -13.43 11.88 19.73
N LYS A 44 -12.76 11.40 18.67
CA LYS A 44 -13.40 10.63 17.59
C LYS A 44 -12.95 9.17 17.62
N SER A 45 -13.90 8.26 17.84
CA SER A 45 -13.66 6.83 17.70
C SER A 45 -13.45 6.45 16.22
N CYS A 46 -12.48 5.57 15.95
CA CYS A 46 -12.26 4.99 14.62
C CYS A 46 -13.53 4.33 14.05
N PHE A 47 -14.36 3.74 14.92
CA PHE A 47 -15.58 3.03 14.52
C PHE A 47 -16.64 3.97 13.94
N ASP A 48 -16.79 5.17 14.52
CA ASP A 48 -17.76 6.16 14.04
C ASP A 48 -17.32 6.75 12.69
N ILE A 49 -16.02 7.00 12.53
CA ILE A 49 -15.45 7.43 11.24
C ILE A 49 -15.71 6.35 10.19
N TYR A 50 -15.47 5.07 10.48
CA TYR A 50 -15.74 3.98 9.55
C TYR A 50 -17.22 3.91 9.14
N ARG A 51 -18.16 3.93 10.11
CA ARG A 51 -19.60 3.88 9.81
C ARG A 51 -20.06 5.03 8.91
N SER A 52 -19.50 6.24 9.09
CA SER A 52 -19.88 7.40 8.27
C SER A 52 -19.54 7.27 6.77
N MET A 53 -18.66 6.32 6.42
CA MET A 53 -18.13 6.14 5.07
C MET A 53 -18.77 4.98 4.31
N LEU A 54 -19.68 4.24 4.95
CA LEU A 54 -20.40 3.14 4.31
C LEU A 54 -21.55 3.70 3.42
N PRO A 55 -21.82 3.07 2.26
CA PRO A 55 -22.99 3.40 1.45
C PRO A 55 -24.28 3.25 2.26
N LYS A 56 -25.29 4.07 1.96
CA LYS A 56 -26.64 3.95 2.52
C LYS A 56 -27.39 2.77 1.93
#